data_AF-A0A7K0DN31-F1
#
_entry.id   AF-A0A7K0DN31-F1
#
_cell.length_a   1.000
_cell.length_b   1.000
_cell.length_c   1.000
_cell.angle_alpha   90.00
_cell.angle_beta   90.00
_cell.angle_gamma   90.00
#
_symmetry.space_group_name_H-M   'P 1'
#
loop_
_entity.id
_entity.type
_entity.pdbx_description
1 polymer ?
#
loop_
_entity_poly.entity_id
_entity_poly.type
_entity_poly.pdbx_seq_one_letter_code
_entity_poly.pdbx_strand_id
1 'polypeptide(L)'
;MTEPTELPSKHELMRACRGGGHDEHPLLRAAYELTALHEQLSRLEPLRRSGLDENRAALVTGIDRWVRGRLSPPPESATARPARSMGAVVDRIAEYTAVAFTALTRTDDWSLWDAWTNLEELSLDYEELAADLAAGRRRLPGA
;
A
#
# COMPACT_ATOMS: atom_id res chain seq x y z
N MET A 1 -23.64 8.81 -1.72
CA MET A 1 -22.84 7.68 -1.19
C MET A 1 -21.68 8.31 -0.45
N THR A 2 -21.76 8.36 0.88
CA THR A 2 -20.78 9.04 1.72
C THR A 2 -19.49 8.23 1.65
N GLU A 3 -18.42 8.80 1.10
CA GLU A 3 -17.15 8.09 1.07
C GLU A 3 -16.68 7.87 2.53
N PRO A 4 -16.28 6.65 2.91
CA PRO A 4 -15.84 6.35 4.27
C PRO A 4 -14.67 7.26 4.64
N THR A 5 -14.80 8.04 5.72
CA THR A 5 -13.85 9.10 6.11
C THR A 5 -12.63 8.59 6.87
N GLU A 6 -12.65 7.34 7.33
CA GLU A 6 -11.59 6.74 8.14
C GLU A 6 -10.67 5.86 7.29
N LEU A 7 -9.40 5.76 7.70
CA LEU A 7 -8.46 4.84 7.08
C LEU A 7 -8.86 3.39 7.38
N PRO A 8 -8.81 2.47 6.40
CA PRO A 8 -9.14 1.07 6.64
C PRO A 8 -8.10 0.42 7.54
N SER A 9 -8.49 -0.63 8.26
CA SER A 9 -7.59 -1.46 9.05
C SER A 9 -6.61 -2.25 8.18
N LYS A 10 -5.51 -2.76 8.76
CA LYS A 10 -4.60 -3.66 8.03
C LYS A 10 -5.29 -4.90 7.48
N HIS A 11 -6.32 -5.39 8.19
CA HIS A 11 -7.03 -6.61 7.80
C HIS A 11 -7.89 -6.37 6.55
N GLU A 12 -8.55 -5.20 6.48
CA GLU A 12 -9.28 -4.78 5.28
C GLU A 12 -8.33 -4.56 4.11
N LEU A 13 -7.18 -3.90 4.36
CA LEU A 13 -6.14 -3.70 3.36
C LEU A 13 -5.64 -5.03 2.78
N MET A 14 -5.22 -5.95 3.64
CA MET A 14 -4.75 -7.28 3.22
C MET A 14 -5.86 -8.10 2.55
N ARG A 15 -7.11 -7.95 2.96
CA ARG A 15 -8.25 -8.60 2.28
C ARG A 15 -8.42 -8.03 0.86
N ALA A 16 -8.28 -6.72 0.70
CA ALA A 16 -8.38 -6.06 -0.60
C ALA A 16 -7.25 -6.48 -1.55
N CYS A 17 -6.00 -6.55 -1.07
CA CYS A 17 -4.88 -7.09 -1.86
C CYS A 17 -5.15 -8.51 -2.37
N ARG A 18 -5.93 -9.31 -1.63
CA ARG A 18 -6.34 -10.68 -2.01
C ARG A 18 -7.60 -10.73 -2.87
N GLY A 19 -8.10 -9.58 -3.33
CA GLY A 19 -9.30 -9.47 -4.18
C GLY A 19 -10.63 -9.41 -3.45
N GLY A 20 -10.65 -9.17 -2.13
CA GLY A 20 -11.89 -9.11 -1.34
C GLY A 20 -12.18 -7.73 -0.76
N GLY A 21 -13.40 -7.21 -0.92
CA GLY A 21 -13.86 -5.99 -0.25
C GLY A 21 -13.18 -4.70 -0.71
N HIS A 22 -12.63 -4.66 -1.92
CA HIS A 22 -11.90 -3.49 -2.43
C HIS A 22 -12.80 -2.34 -2.91
N ASP A 23 -14.09 -2.59 -3.14
CA ASP A 23 -15.00 -1.59 -3.74
C ASP A 23 -15.53 -0.54 -2.75
N GLU A 24 -15.32 -0.78 -1.45
CA GLU A 24 -15.91 0.02 -0.38
C GLU A 24 -15.09 1.29 -0.09
N HIS A 25 -13.80 1.32 -0.47
CA HIS A 25 -12.89 2.41 -0.10
C HIS A 25 -11.79 2.65 -1.16
N PRO A 26 -11.49 3.91 -1.56
CA PRO A 26 -10.50 4.21 -2.60
C PRO A 26 -9.11 3.62 -2.36
N LEU A 27 -8.63 3.65 -1.11
CA LEU A 27 -7.36 3.03 -0.72
C LEU A 27 -7.37 1.51 -0.88
N LEU A 28 -8.49 0.83 -0.61
CA LEU A 28 -8.62 -0.62 -0.79
C LEU A 28 -8.64 -0.99 -2.28
N ARG A 29 -9.34 -0.20 -3.11
CA ARG A 29 -9.28 -0.32 -4.57
C ARG A 29 -7.87 -0.15 -5.11
N ALA A 30 -7.17 0.90 -4.68
CA ALA A 30 -5.79 1.13 -5.09
C ALA A 30 -4.85 0.00 -4.65
N ALA A 31 -5.03 -0.56 -3.44
CA ALA A 31 -4.25 -1.70 -2.96
C ALA A 31 -4.47 -2.95 -3.83
N TYR A 32 -5.72 -3.25 -4.18
CA TYR A 32 -6.05 -4.33 -5.11
C TYR A 32 -5.41 -4.13 -6.50
N GLU A 33 -5.54 -2.93 -7.07
CA GLU A 33 -4.95 -2.59 -8.38
C GLU A 33 -3.42 -2.69 -8.35
N LEU A 34 -2.77 -2.23 -7.28
CA LEU A 34 -1.33 -2.37 -7.08
C LEU A 34 -0.91 -3.85 -7.03
N THR A 35 -1.67 -4.72 -6.33
CA THR A 35 -1.37 -6.16 -6.32
C THR A 35 -1.46 -6.75 -7.72
N ALA A 36 -2.52 -6.43 -8.47
CA ALA A 36 -2.68 -6.87 -9.85
C ALA A 36 -1.57 -6.36 -10.78
N LEU A 37 -1.05 -5.15 -10.56
CA LEU A 37 0.11 -4.63 -11.29
C LEU A 37 1.38 -5.40 -10.94
N HIS A 38 1.64 -5.69 -9.67
CA HIS A 38 2.81 -6.47 -9.25
C HIS A 38 2.79 -7.90 -9.80
N GLU A 39 1.61 -8.52 -9.87
CA GLU A 39 1.44 -9.82 -10.54
C GLU A 39 1.75 -9.77 -12.05
N GLN A 40 1.43 -8.67 -12.72
CA GLN A 40 1.76 -8.49 -14.14
C GLN A 40 3.25 -8.20 -14.32
N LEU A 41 3.80 -7.29 -13.52
CA LEU A 41 5.21 -6.89 -13.55
C LEU A 41 6.13 -8.09 -13.32
N SER A 42 5.78 -9.02 -12.42
CA SER A 42 6.59 -10.22 -12.14
C SER A 42 6.73 -11.15 -13.35
N ARG A 43 5.81 -11.08 -14.32
CA ARG A 43 5.79 -11.92 -15.53
C ARG A 43 6.45 -11.25 -16.74
N LEU A 44 6.79 -9.98 -16.64
CA LEU A 44 7.29 -9.19 -17.77
C LEU A 44 8.79 -8.94 -17.66
N GLU A 45 9.44 -8.95 -18.83
CA GLU A 45 10.82 -8.48 -18.99
C GLU A 45 10.92 -6.98 -18.70
N PRO A 46 12.03 -6.47 -18.13
CA PRO A 46 12.17 -5.06 -17.73
C PRO A 46 11.82 -4.04 -18.82
N LEU A 47 12.20 -4.30 -20.06
CA LEU A 47 11.93 -3.43 -21.23
C LEU A 47 10.43 -3.29 -21.56
N ARG A 48 9.58 -4.16 -21.02
CA ARG A 48 8.12 -4.18 -21.24
C ARG A 48 7.34 -3.62 -20.05
N ARG A 49 8.00 -3.18 -18.97
CA ARG A 49 7.36 -2.75 -17.72
C ARG A 49 6.97 -1.27 -17.68
N SER A 50 7.54 -0.43 -18.55
CA SER A 50 7.44 1.04 -18.42
C SER A 50 6.03 1.58 -18.16
N GLY A 51 5.03 1.16 -18.95
CA GLY A 51 3.65 1.63 -18.77
C GLY A 51 2.99 1.14 -17.46
N LEU A 52 3.37 -0.04 -16.97
CA LEU A 52 2.89 -0.56 -15.68
C LEU A 52 3.61 0.11 -14.51
N ASP A 53 4.90 0.41 -14.63
CA ASP A 53 5.67 1.14 -13.63
C ASP A 53 5.15 2.59 -13.47
N GLU A 54 4.79 3.25 -14.58
CA GLU A 54 4.13 4.55 -14.58
C GLU A 54 2.76 4.49 -13.90
N ASN A 55 1.95 3.47 -14.20
CA ASN A 55 0.65 3.28 -13.56
C ASN A 55 0.79 3.02 -12.05
N ARG A 56 1.74 2.17 -11.65
CA ARG A 56 2.07 1.91 -10.24
C ARG A 56 2.46 3.21 -9.53
N ALA A 57 3.34 4.00 -10.11
CA ALA A 57 3.76 5.28 -9.54
C ALA A 57 2.59 6.28 -9.42
N ALA A 58 1.69 6.29 -10.40
CA ALA A 58 0.48 7.11 -10.38
C ALA A 58 -0.47 6.70 -9.25
N LEU A 59 -0.68 5.39 -9.03
CA LEU A 59 -1.49 4.88 -7.91
C LEU A 59 -0.89 5.22 -6.55
N VAL A 60 0.42 5.04 -6.38
CA VAL A 60 1.14 5.44 -5.15
C VAL A 60 0.95 6.93 -4.85
N THR A 61 1.15 7.77 -5.87
CA THR A 61 0.96 9.22 -5.74
C THR A 61 -0.51 9.59 -5.47
N GLY A 62 -1.44 8.85 -6.08
CA GLY A 62 -2.89 9.00 -5.87
C GLY A 62 -3.30 8.71 -4.44
N ILE A 63 -2.78 7.64 -3.84
CA ILE A 63 -2.98 7.30 -2.42
C ILE A 63 -2.47 8.45 -1.54
N ASP A 64 -1.22 8.89 -1.75
CA ASP A 64 -0.63 9.96 -0.94
C ASP A 64 -1.43 11.27 -1.05
N ARG A 65 -1.92 11.61 -2.25
CA ARG A 65 -2.78 12.78 -2.45
C ARG A 65 -4.12 12.64 -1.74
N TRP A 66 -4.77 11.47 -1.85
CA TRP A 66 -6.05 11.21 -1.20
C TRP A 66 -5.92 11.30 0.32
N VAL A 67 -4.85 10.74 0.89
CA VAL A 67 -4.59 10.81 2.33
C VAL A 67 -4.36 12.26 2.78
N ARG A 68 -3.54 13.02 2.05
CA ARG A 68 -3.30 14.44 2.35
C ARG A 68 -4.57 15.29 2.25
N GLY A 69 -5.47 14.97 1.32
CA GLY A 69 -6.73 15.70 1.14
C GLY A 69 -7.74 15.51 2.27
N ARG A 70 -7.56 14.49 3.11
CA ARG A 70 -8.50 14.14 4.20
C ARG A 70 -7.97 14.43 5.60
N LEU A 71 -6.66 14.61 5.73
CA LEU A 71 -6.03 14.86 7.03
C LEU A 71 -5.72 16.34 7.17
N SER A 72 -6.00 16.88 8.36
CA SER A 72 -5.60 18.24 8.72
C SER A 72 -4.08 18.38 8.60
N PRO A 73 -3.57 19.54 8.11
CA PRO A 73 -2.14 19.76 8.03
C PRO A 73 -1.52 19.59 9.43
N PRO A 74 -0.42 18.85 9.54
CA PRO A 74 0.21 18.59 10.83
C PRO A 74 0.76 19.88 11.44
N PRO A 75 0.86 19.95 12.78
CA PRO A 75 1.44 21.10 13.45
C PRO A 75 2.88 21.31 12.99
N GLU A 76 3.34 22.57 13.05
CA GLU A 76 4.68 23.00 12.61
C GLU A 76 5.83 22.25 13.32
N SER A 77 5.54 21.64 14.47
CA SER A 77 6.45 20.81 15.27
C SER A 77 6.53 19.33 14.84
N ALA A 78 5.77 18.89 13.84
CA ALA A 78 5.80 17.52 13.38
C ALA A 78 7.17 17.16 12.77
N THR A 79 7.75 16.06 13.23
CA THR A 79 9.12 15.66 12.87
C THR A 79 9.22 15.31 11.39
N ALA A 80 10.11 16.00 10.66
CA ALA A 80 10.39 15.76 9.23
C ALA A 80 11.31 14.55 8.99
N ARG A 81 11.13 13.44 9.71
CA ARG A 81 11.82 12.18 9.40
C ARG A 81 11.29 11.68 8.05
N PRO A 82 12.11 11.08 7.16
CA PRO A 82 11.60 10.41 5.96
C PRO A 82 10.78 9.19 6.39
N ALA A 83 9.52 9.42 6.70
CA ALA A 83 8.50 8.41 6.81
C ALA A 83 8.28 7.84 5.41
N ARG A 84 8.33 6.50 5.26
CA ARG A 84 7.73 5.87 4.08
C ARG A 84 6.29 6.40 3.96
N SER A 85 5.91 6.90 2.79
CA SER A 85 4.58 7.48 2.58
C SER A 85 3.50 6.40 2.67
N MET A 86 2.24 6.79 2.87
CA MET A 86 1.14 5.81 2.91
C MET A 86 1.08 5.03 1.61
N GLY A 87 1.19 5.71 0.47
CA GLY A 87 1.25 5.07 -0.85
C GLY A 87 2.40 4.08 -0.95
N ALA A 88 3.58 4.42 -0.45
CA ALA A 88 4.74 3.52 -0.48
C ALA A 88 4.62 2.31 0.47
N VAL A 89 3.96 2.45 1.62
CA VAL A 89 3.65 1.30 2.51
C VAL A 89 2.65 0.37 1.83
N VAL A 90 1.54 0.91 1.30
CA VAL A 90 0.50 0.12 0.63
C VAL A 90 1.06 -0.61 -0.59
N ASP A 91 1.89 0.06 -1.39
CA ASP A 91 2.53 -0.54 -2.56
C ASP A 91 3.46 -1.70 -2.19
N ARG A 92 4.20 -1.60 -1.09
CA ARG A 92 5.06 -2.70 -0.62
C ARG A 92 4.24 -3.87 -0.06
N ILE A 93 3.13 -3.61 0.62
CA ILE A 93 2.17 -4.66 1.04
C ILE A 93 1.60 -5.37 -0.19
N ALA A 94 1.21 -4.61 -1.22
CA ALA A 94 0.69 -5.14 -2.46
C ALA A 94 1.71 -6.01 -3.20
N GLU A 95 2.97 -5.57 -3.24
CA GLU A 95 4.10 -6.31 -3.83
C GLU A 95 4.31 -7.66 -3.15
N TYR A 96 4.48 -7.67 -1.82
CA TYR A 96 4.72 -8.93 -1.11
C TYR A 96 3.50 -9.85 -1.09
N THR A 97 2.29 -9.31 -1.21
CA THR A 97 1.09 -10.13 -1.42
C THR A 97 1.19 -10.87 -2.76
N ALA A 98 1.55 -10.18 -3.85
CA ALA A 98 1.76 -10.80 -5.16
C ALA A 98 2.92 -11.82 -5.15
N VAL A 99 4.01 -11.53 -4.44
CA VAL A 99 5.14 -12.47 -4.26
C VAL A 99 4.69 -13.72 -3.51
N ALA A 100 3.97 -13.58 -2.39
CA ALA A 100 3.46 -14.71 -1.62
C ALA A 100 2.54 -15.63 -2.46
N PHE A 101 1.63 -15.06 -3.24
CA PHE A 101 0.79 -15.84 -4.16
C PHE A 101 1.60 -16.54 -5.24
N THR A 102 2.58 -15.85 -5.82
CA THR A 102 3.47 -16.46 -6.82
C THR A 102 4.27 -17.62 -6.20
N ALA A 103 4.81 -17.44 -5.00
CA ALA A 103 5.54 -18.48 -4.28
C ALA A 103 4.66 -19.71 -3.98
N LEU A 104 3.40 -19.50 -3.56
CA LEU A 104 2.41 -20.58 -3.39
C LEU A 104 2.20 -21.38 -4.69
N THR A 105 2.06 -20.69 -5.83
CA THR A 105 1.87 -21.38 -7.13
C THR A 105 3.09 -22.14 -7.61
N ARG A 106 4.29 -21.77 -7.14
CA ARG A 106 5.58 -22.38 -7.53
C ARG A 106 6.09 -23.40 -6.51
N THR A 107 5.42 -23.56 -5.37
CA THR A 107 5.87 -24.40 -4.25
C THR A 107 7.28 -24.01 -3.79
N ASP A 108 7.54 -22.70 -3.70
CA ASP A 108 8.80 -22.14 -3.22
C ASP A 108 8.65 -21.70 -1.76
N ASP A 109 8.96 -22.62 -0.84
CA ASP A 109 8.74 -22.43 0.61
C ASP A 109 9.60 -21.29 1.20
N TRP A 110 10.81 -21.08 0.68
CA TRP A 110 11.69 -20.03 1.19
C TRP A 110 11.19 -18.64 0.80
N SER A 111 10.86 -18.45 -0.48
CA SER A 111 10.28 -17.20 -0.97
C SER A 111 8.93 -16.91 -0.31
N LEU A 112 8.15 -17.94 -0.02
CA LEU A 112 6.90 -17.81 0.72
C LEU A 112 7.14 -17.30 2.13
N TRP A 113 8.05 -17.92 2.89
CA TRP A 113 8.37 -17.52 4.26
C TRP A 113 8.91 -16.09 4.36
N ASP A 114 9.80 -15.70 3.45
CA ASP A 114 10.32 -14.34 3.38
C ASP A 114 9.21 -13.31 3.08
N ALA A 115 8.33 -13.62 2.12
CA ALA A 115 7.19 -12.75 1.80
C ALA A 115 6.22 -12.59 2.98
N TRP A 116 5.93 -13.66 3.72
CA TRP A 116 5.09 -13.58 4.92
C TRP A 116 5.71 -12.73 6.02
N THR A 117 7.01 -12.89 6.27
CA THR A 117 7.74 -12.09 7.27
C THR A 117 7.67 -10.60 6.93
N ASN A 118 7.93 -10.25 5.67
CA ASN A 118 7.85 -8.85 5.22
C ASN A 118 6.42 -8.30 5.28
N LEU A 119 5.40 -9.10 4.97
CA LEU A 119 4.00 -8.68 5.08
C LEU A 119 3.60 -8.36 6.52
N GLU A 120 4.07 -9.13 7.50
CA GLU A 120 3.80 -8.87 8.91
C GLU A 120 4.39 -7.54 9.36
N GLU A 121 5.67 -7.28 9.06
CA GLU A 121 6.35 -6.02 9.38
C GLU A 121 5.63 -4.82 8.73
N LEU A 122 5.34 -4.91 7.43
CA LEU A 122 4.67 -3.84 6.70
C LEU A 122 3.24 -3.59 7.18
N SER A 123 2.55 -4.62 7.65
CA SER A 123 1.21 -4.48 8.21
C SER A 123 1.21 -3.74 9.55
N LEU A 124 2.26 -3.92 10.36
CA LEU A 124 2.48 -3.15 11.58
C LEU A 124 2.84 -1.70 11.27
N ASP A 125 3.73 -1.47 10.30
CA ASP A 125 4.07 -0.12 9.80
C ASP A 125 2.83 0.64 9.33
N TYR A 126 1.93 -0.04 8.62
CA TYR A 126 0.67 0.53 8.16
C TYR A 126 -0.24 0.92 9.33
N GLU A 127 -0.41 0.05 10.33
CA GLU A 127 -1.24 0.36 11.51
C GLU A 127 -0.70 1.54 12.30
N GLU A 128 0.62 1.59 12.54
CA GLU A 128 1.26 2.72 13.21
C GLU A 128 1.04 4.01 12.42
N LEU A 129 1.28 3.97 11.10
CA LEU A 129 1.10 5.13 10.23
C LEU A 129 -0.37 5.59 10.21
N ALA A 130 -1.32 4.67 10.10
CA ALA A 130 -2.74 4.98 10.11
C ALA A 130 -3.18 5.61 11.44
N ALA A 131 -2.72 5.06 12.57
CA ALA A 131 -3.01 5.58 13.90
C ALA A 131 -2.39 6.98 14.12
N ASP A 132 -1.16 7.20 13.66
CA ASP A 132 -0.49 8.49 13.73
C ASP A 132 -1.18 9.56 12.88
N LEU A 133 -1.62 9.18 11.68
CA LEU A 133 -2.35 10.07 10.78
C LEU A 133 -3.73 10.42 11.34
N ALA A 134 -4.48 9.44 11.84
CA ALA A 134 -5.77 9.65 12.48
C ALA A 134 -5.68 10.57 13.72
N ALA A 135 -4.56 10.50 14.44
CA ALA A 135 -4.29 11.36 15.59
C ALA A 135 -3.59 12.68 15.26
N GLY A 136 -3.31 12.96 13.98
CA GLY A 136 -2.63 14.19 13.54
C GLY A 136 -1.15 14.30 13.95
N ARG A 137 -0.50 13.18 14.29
CA ARG A 137 0.87 13.15 14.84
C ARG A 137 1.98 13.15 13.78
N ARG A 138 1.66 12.99 12.48
CA ARG A 138 2.67 12.79 11.42
C ARG A 138 2.40 13.57 10.13
N ARG A 139 3.47 14.05 9.49
CA ARG A 139 3.46 14.68 8.15
C ARG A 139 3.91 13.69 7.09
N LEU A 140 3.15 13.57 5.99
CA LEU A 140 3.60 12.83 4.81
C LEU A 140 4.63 13.68 4.03
N PRO A 141 5.76 13.11 3.58
CA PRO A 141 6.79 13.84 2.84
C PRO A 141 6.27 14.33 1.48
N GLY A 142 6.69 15.53 1.05
CA GLY A 142 6.34 16.15 -0.24
C GLY A 142 5.47 17.39 -0.08
N ALA A 143 6.12 18.53 0.15
CA ALA A 143 5.65 19.87 -0.23
C ALA A 143 6.50 20.34 -1.40
#